data_AF-A0A962SJV6-F1
#
_entry.id   AF-A0A962SJV6-F1
#
_cell.length_a   1.000
_cell.length_b   1.000
_cell.length_c   1.000
_cell.angle_alpha   90.00
_cell.angle_beta   90.00
_cell.angle_gamma   90.00
#
_symmetry.space_group_name_H-M   'P 1'
#
loop_
_entity.id
_entity.type
_entity.pdbx_description
1 polymer ?
#
loop_
_entity_poly.entity_id
_entity_poly.type
_entity_poly.pdbx_seq_one_letter_code
_entity_poly.pdbx_strand_id
1 'polypeptide(L)'
;MLASIQGIIAGIGEEDRERIIEAARYSGNRMARATPASVRARLPKEFREIGGPTHMLFEEIVIRAETDDMASLAELTGRTMQNCLACHARFRAD
;
A
#
# COMPACT_ATOMS: atom_id res chain seq x y z
N MET A 1 -0.12 -5.88 -4.54
CA MET A 1 0.45 -5.13 -3.41
C MET A 1 1.36 -5.96 -2.50
N LEU A 2 1.26 -7.30 -2.49
CA LEU A 2 2.13 -8.14 -1.63
C LEU A 2 3.63 -7.90 -1.85
N ALA A 3 4.07 -7.77 -3.11
CA ALA A 3 5.46 -7.45 -3.42
C ALA A 3 5.91 -6.10 -2.83
N SER A 4 5.06 -5.08 -2.84
CA SER A 4 5.37 -3.79 -2.20
C SER A 4 5.52 -3.91 -0.69
N ILE A 5 4.62 -4.63 -0.01
CA ILE A 5 4.77 -4.87 1.44
C ILE A 5 6.06 -5.63 1.75
N GLN A 6 6.39 -6.65 0.97
CA GLN A 6 7.63 -7.40 1.15
C GLN A 6 8.86 -6.49 0.97
N GLY A 7 8.87 -5.64 -0.05
CA GLY A 7 9.96 -4.69 -0.28
C GLY A 7 10.10 -3.65 0.83
N ILE A 8 8.97 -3.12 1.33
CA ILE A 8 8.94 -2.19 2.46
C ILE A 8 9.50 -2.85 3.72
N ILE A 9 9.04 -4.04 4.09
CA ILE A 9 9.53 -4.74 5.30
C ILE A 9 11.01 -5.08 5.18
N ALA A 10 11.47 -5.53 4.00
CA ALA A 10 12.88 -5.80 3.78
C ALA A 10 13.73 -4.52 3.90
N GLY A 11 13.29 -3.42 3.29
CA GLY A 11 13.98 -2.13 3.40
C GLY A 11 13.99 -1.60 4.84
N ILE A 12 12.92 -1.79 5.61
CA ILE A 12 12.90 -1.47 7.05
C ILE A 12 13.97 -2.28 7.81
N GLY A 13 14.06 -3.59 7.55
CA GLY A 13 15.03 -4.46 8.21
C GLY A 13 16.49 -4.21 7.83
N GLU A 14 16.72 -3.65 6.64
CA GLU A 14 18.03 -3.29 6.11
C GLU A 14 18.37 -1.79 6.31
N GLU A 15 17.44 -1.03 6.90
CA GLU A 15 17.48 0.45 7.01
C GLU A 15 17.64 1.18 5.65
N ASP A 16 17.19 0.55 4.57
CA ASP A 16 17.25 1.07 3.19
C ASP A 16 15.98 1.86 2.84
N ARG A 17 16.07 3.19 3.00
CA ARG A 17 14.97 4.12 2.68
C ARG A 17 14.62 4.14 1.20
N GLU A 18 15.59 4.01 0.30
CA GLU A 18 15.33 4.03 -1.15
C GLU A 18 14.49 2.82 -1.56
N ARG A 19 14.82 1.64 -1.03
CA ARG A 19 14.04 0.42 -1.22
C ARG A 19 12.62 0.53 -0.68
N ILE A 20 12.43 1.13 0.51
CA ILE A 20 11.10 1.38 1.08
C ILE A 20 10.29 2.25 0.13
N ILE A 21 10.86 3.36 -0.32
CA ILE A 21 10.22 4.35 -1.20
C ILE A 21 9.85 3.71 -2.55
N GLU A 22 10.78 3.00 -3.20
CA GLU A 22 10.53 2.36 -4.48
C GLU A 22 9.40 1.32 -4.39
N ALA A 23 9.47 0.45 -3.37
CA ALA A 23 8.47 -0.57 -3.14
C ALA A 23 7.08 0.04 -2.88
N ALA A 24 7.00 1.11 -2.09
CA ALA A 24 5.76 1.79 -1.76
C ALA A 24 5.14 2.51 -2.98
N ARG A 25 5.95 3.26 -3.75
CA ARG A 25 5.51 3.97 -4.96
C ARG A 25 4.82 3.06 -5.98
N TYR A 26 5.27 1.81 -6.09
CA TYR A 26 4.66 0.85 -7.02
C TYR A 26 3.17 0.63 -6.74
N SER A 27 2.81 0.40 -5.46
CA SER A 27 1.44 0.14 -5.03
C SER A 27 0.65 1.39 -4.64
N GLY A 28 1.29 2.57 -4.62
CA GLY A 28 0.66 3.86 -4.38
C GLY A 28 -0.26 4.34 -5.51
N ASN A 29 -0.32 5.65 -5.72
CA ASN A 29 -1.23 6.27 -6.70
C ASN A 29 -0.93 5.85 -8.14
N ARG A 30 0.30 5.41 -8.44
CA ARG A 30 0.66 4.86 -9.76
C ARG A 30 -0.28 3.73 -10.15
N MET A 31 -0.47 2.74 -9.28
CA MET A 31 -1.34 1.59 -9.57
C MET A 31 -2.82 2.00 -9.60
N ALA A 32 -3.24 2.89 -8.69
CA ALA A 32 -4.61 3.40 -8.69
C ALA A 32 -4.97 4.11 -10.02
N ARG A 33 -4.05 4.95 -10.53
CA ARG A 33 -4.22 5.69 -11.79
C ARG A 33 -4.12 4.81 -13.03
N ALA A 34 -3.34 3.73 -12.97
CA ALA A 34 -3.23 2.76 -14.06
C ALA A 34 -4.50 1.92 -14.26
N THR A 35 -5.41 1.89 -13.28
CA THR A 35 -6.68 1.17 -13.40
C THR A 35 -7.61 1.89 -14.39
N PRO A 36 -8.05 1.24 -15.49
CA PRO A 36 -8.93 1.88 -16.46
C PRO A 36 -10.23 2.39 -15.82
N ALA A 37 -10.69 3.57 -16.24
CA ALA A 37 -11.91 4.18 -15.70
C ALA A 37 -13.14 3.26 -15.85
N SER A 38 -13.23 2.53 -16.97
CA SER A 38 -14.27 1.54 -17.25
C SER A 38 -14.27 0.38 -16.25
N VAL A 39 -13.09 -0.10 -15.83
CA VAL A 39 -12.95 -1.13 -14.80
C VAL A 39 -13.32 -0.56 -13.44
N ARG A 40 -12.78 0.61 -13.09
CA ARG A 40 -13.04 1.26 -11.80
C ARG A 40 -14.54 1.53 -11.58
N ALA A 41 -15.27 1.89 -12.63
CA ALA A 41 -16.72 2.12 -12.56
C ALA A 41 -17.53 0.85 -12.26
N ARG A 42 -16.98 -0.34 -12.56
CA ARG A 42 -17.63 -1.64 -12.33
C ARG A 42 -17.29 -2.25 -10.97
N LEU A 43 -16.36 -1.65 -10.22
CA LEU A 43 -16.00 -2.13 -8.89
C LEU A 43 -17.11 -1.83 -7.87
N PRO A 44 -17.44 -2.78 -6.97
CA PRO A 44 -18.36 -2.53 -5.86
C PRO A 44 -17.95 -1.28 -5.07
N LYS A 45 -18.94 -0.56 -4.51
CA LYS A 45 -18.69 0.66 -3.76
C LYS A 45 -17.76 0.38 -2.57
N GLU A 46 -18.05 -0.68 -1.84
CA GLU A 46 -17.32 -1.15 -0.67
C GLU A 46 -15.88 -1.54 -1.03
N PHE A 47 -15.66 -2.07 -2.24
CA PHE A 47 -14.30 -2.37 -2.73
C PHE A 47 -13.50 -1.07 -2.91
N ARG A 48 -14.11 -0.04 -3.50
CA ARG A 48 -13.46 1.27 -3.73
C ARG A 48 -13.20 2.02 -2.43
N GLU A 49 -14.10 1.90 -1.46
CA GLU A 49 -13.97 2.51 -0.12
C GLU A 49 -12.76 1.97 0.67
N ILE A 50 -12.32 0.74 0.40
CA ILE A 50 -11.10 0.17 1.00
C ILE A 50 -9.89 0.39 0.08
N GLY A 51 -10.03 0.10 -1.22
CA GLY A 51 -8.94 0.11 -2.17
C GLY A 51 -8.31 1.49 -2.35
N GLY A 52 -9.12 2.53 -2.55
CA GLY A 52 -8.63 3.91 -2.73
C GLY A 52 -7.78 4.39 -1.56
N PRO A 53 -8.28 4.35 -0.31
CA PRO A 53 -7.49 4.70 0.87
C PRO A 53 -6.24 3.83 1.05
N THR A 54 -6.28 2.55 0.68
CA THR A 54 -5.10 1.68 0.75
C THR A 54 -3.97 2.17 -0.14
N HIS A 55 -4.26 2.62 -1.36
CA HIS A 55 -3.26 3.25 -2.23
C HIS A 55 -2.69 4.54 -1.63
N MET A 56 -3.49 5.33 -0.92
CA MET A 56 -3.02 6.55 -0.25
C MET A 56 -2.08 6.24 0.92
N LEU A 57 -2.29 5.14 1.64
CA LEU A 57 -1.37 4.72 2.71
C LEU A 57 0.00 4.32 2.17
N PHE A 58 0.09 3.76 0.96
CA PHE A 58 1.39 3.52 0.32
C PHE A 58 2.11 4.84 0.00
N GLU A 59 1.41 5.90 -0.40
CA GLU A 59 2.05 7.21 -0.59
C GLU A 59 2.44 7.89 0.72
N GLU A 60 1.67 7.67 1.78
CA GLU A 60 2.07 8.10 3.12
C GLU A 60 3.38 7.44 3.55
N ILE A 61 3.57 6.15 3.23
CA ILE A 61 4.84 5.46 3.46
C ILE A 61 5.98 6.11 2.66
N VAL A 62 5.74 6.51 1.41
CA VAL A 62 6.75 7.22 0.60
C VAL A 62 7.18 8.52 1.27
N ILE A 63 6.22 9.34 1.70
CA ILE A 63 6.49 10.64 2.33
C ILE A 63 7.24 10.43 3.66
N ARG A 64 6.73 9.55 4.52
CA ARG A 64 7.30 9.34 5.85
C ARG A 64 8.65 8.62 5.81
N ALA A 65 8.91 7.81 4.78
CA ALA A 65 10.21 7.17 4.60
C ALA A 65 11.35 8.17 4.35
N GLU A 66 11.06 9.42 4.03
CA GLU A 66 12.08 10.47 3.90
C GLU A 66 12.65 10.92 5.26
N THR A 67 11.85 10.87 6.33
CA THR A 67 12.20 11.51 7.62
C THR A 67 12.05 10.62 8.85
N ASP A 68 11.09 9.71 8.86
CA ASP A 68 10.72 8.97 10.06
C ASP A 68 11.71 7.85 10.37
N ASP A 69 11.76 7.40 11.62
CA ASP A 69 12.54 6.24 12.02
C ASP A 69 11.91 4.91 11.54
N MET A 70 12.70 3.84 11.53
CA MET A 70 12.28 2.53 11.02
C MET A 70 11.15 1.90 11.84
N ALA A 71 11.05 2.17 13.15
CA ALA A 71 9.97 1.66 13.98
C ALA A 71 8.64 2.33 13.65
N SER A 72 8.66 3.65 13.44
CA SER A 72 7.51 4.43 12.96
C SER A 72 7.02 3.95 11.59
N LEU A 73 7.96 3.61 10.68
CA LEU A 73 7.63 3.03 9.37
C LEU A 73 7.07 1.60 9.47
N ALA A 74 7.59 0.78 10.38
CA ALA A 74 7.07 -0.55 10.65
C ALA A 74 5.64 -0.50 11.18
N GLU A 75 5.34 0.41 12.11
CA GLU A 75 3.98 0.62 12.64
C GLU A 75 3.01 1.04 11.52
N LEU A 76 3.40 2.02 10.71
CA LEU A 76 2.59 2.47 9.57
C LEU A 76 2.34 1.33 8.57
N THR A 77 3.37 0.53 8.28
CA THR A 77 3.27 -0.63 7.40
C THR A 77 2.28 -1.66 7.96
N GLY A 78 2.36 -1.96 9.27
CA GLY A 78 1.42 -2.84 9.95
C GLY A 78 -0.02 -2.33 9.91
N ARG A 79 -0.24 -1.03 10.14
CA ARG A 79 -1.56 -0.39 9.98
C ARG A 79 -2.08 -0.49 8.55
N THR A 80 -1.22 -0.30 7.56
CA THR A 80 -1.57 -0.45 6.14
C THR A 80 -2.04 -1.87 5.81
N MET A 81 -1.40 -2.89 6.38
CA MET A 81 -1.77 -4.29 6.18
C MET A 81 -3.16 -4.65 6.74
N GLN A 82 -3.71 -3.88 7.70
CA GLN A 82 -5.09 -4.10 8.18
C GLN A 82 -6.12 -3.93 7.05
N ASN A 83 -5.89 -3.00 6.11
CA ASN A 83 -6.75 -2.86 4.93
C ASN A 83 -6.64 -4.06 3.98
N CYS A 84 -5.45 -4.67 3.88
CA CYS A 84 -5.28 -5.90 3.09
C CYS A 84 -6.13 -7.03 3.68
N LEU A 85 -6.11 -7.20 5.01
CA LEU A 85 -6.93 -8.19 5.71
C LEU A 85 -8.43 -7.91 5.52
N ALA A 86 -8.88 -6.67 5.70
CA ALA A 86 -10.27 -6.28 5.54
C ALA A 86 -10.77 -6.51 4.10
N CYS A 87 -9.96 -6.14 3.09
CA CYS A 87 -10.29 -6.36 1.69
C CYS A 87 -10.37 -7.86 1.37
N HIS A 88 -9.36 -8.65 1.76
CA HIS A 88 -9.29 -10.08 1.45
C HIS A 88 -10.35 -10.91 2.21
N ALA A 89 -10.78 -10.47 3.40
CA ALA A 89 -11.91 -11.10 4.09
C ALA A 89 -13.22 -10.98 3.32
N ARG A 90 -13.38 -9.90 2.52
CA ARG A 90 -14.64 -9.57 1.82
C ARG A 90 -14.63 -9.92 0.33
N PHE A 91 -13.49 -9.77 -0.33
CA PHE A 91 -13.36 -9.76 -1.80
C PHE A 91 -12.30 -10.73 -2.33
N ARG A 92 -11.91 -11.75 -1.56
CA ARG A 92 -10.98 -12.77 -2.09
C ARG A 92 -11.53 -13.35 -3.38
N ALA A 93 -10.67 -13.43 -4.40
CA ALA A 93 -10.89 -14.33 -5.51
C ALA A 93 -10.49 -15.72 -5.03
N ASP A 94 -11.38 -16.68 -5.22
CA ASP A 94 -11.15 -18.12 -5.15
C ASP A 94 -10.18 -18.60 -6.24
#